data_AF-A0A822BKM2-F1
#
_entry.id   AF-A0A822BKM2-F1
#
_cell.length_a   1.000
_cell.length_b   1.000
_cell.length_c   1.000
_cell.angle_alpha   90.00
_cell.angle_beta   90.00
_cell.angle_gamma   90.00
#
_symmetry.space_group_name_H-M   'P 1'
#
loop_
_entity.id
_entity.type
_entity.pdbx_description
1 polymer ?
#
loop_
_entity_poly.entity_id
_entity_poly.type
_entity_poly.pdbx_seq_one_letter_code
_entity_poly.pdbx_strand_id
1 'polypeptide(L)'
;MTSTKISDLSWYHDFPPFFTLQPNFDTRRKQLDAWCSLILDYCRLKKVCTFDVNDASKFSPFINAKINRQLDNNFIQILLEELRSRGNIEWEDKNKRRCLILWKSLEEWAKTVYQWITSRGMNGTVCTFYELLHGDDTRSAEFHNIDSKLFHRILFELEKRGQATIFSENGADGMVDEVTKKTLSNIPLLKTKASPRDGEQWRQRLKEELQSLIQYVKNNKDADNDWFRLESNQEGTRWWGKAWTIQDMLRYEFDIEFDIPVTYPMTAPEIAIPDLDGKTAKMYRGGKICMTDHFQPLWARNVPRFGIAHALALGLGPWLAVEIPDLIARGVVVHKEKATASGDSVSSTK
;
A
#
# COMPACT_ATOMS: atom_id res chain seq x y z
N MET A 1 5.03 9.14 33.08
CA MET A 1 6.43 9.49 32.79
C MET A 1 6.47 10.98 32.49
N THR A 2 7.30 11.72 33.21
CA THR A 2 7.41 13.18 33.17
C THR A 2 7.80 13.65 31.77
N SER A 3 6.93 14.44 31.11
CA SER A 3 7.26 15.13 29.86
C SER A 3 8.30 16.22 30.16
N THR A 4 9.58 15.86 30.08
CA THR A 4 10.68 16.84 30.09
C THR A 4 10.50 17.78 28.91
N LYS A 5 10.52 19.10 29.15
CA LYS A 5 10.35 20.10 28.08
C LYS A 5 11.68 20.25 27.34
N ILE A 6 11.65 20.56 26.04
CA ILE A 6 12.85 20.81 25.21
C ILE A 6 13.79 21.86 25.84
N SER A 7 13.24 22.78 26.64
CA SER A 7 14.02 23.76 27.42
C SER A 7 15.08 23.10 28.31
N ASP A 8 14.78 21.94 28.89
CA ASP A 8 15.65 21.24 29.83
C ASP A 8 16.69 20.38 29.12
N LEU A 9 16.50 20.10 27.83
CA LEU A 9 17.48 19.39 26.99
C LEU A 9 18.43 20.33 26.25
N SER A 10 18.12 21.63 26.19
CA SER A 10 18.96 22.62 25.54
C SER A 10 20.37 22.69 26.15
N TRP A 11 20.50 22.51 27.47
CA TRP A 11 21.81 22.60 28.13
C TRP A 11 22.72 21.41 27.80
N TYR A 12 22.16 20.19 27.69
CA TYR A 12 22.92 19.00 27.27
C TYR A 12 23.44 19.16 25.85
N HIS A 13 22.59 19.69 24.95
CA HIS A 13 22.97 19.94 23.57
C HIS A 13 24.06 21.02 23.46
N ASP A 14 24.15 21.97 24.39
CA ASP A 14 25.22 22.98 24.44
C ASP A 14 26.47 22.52 25.23
N PHE A 15 26.50 21.28 25.73
CA PHE A 15 27.63 20.71 26.48
C PHE A 15 28.56 19.90 25.55
N PRO A 16 29.80 20.34 25.25
CA PRO A 16 30.65 19.69 24.25
C PRO A 16 30.93 18.19 24.47
N PRO A 17 31.17 17.70 25.70
CA PRO A 17 31.36 16.28 25.95
C PRO A 17 30.14 15.41 25.62
N PHE A 18 28.94 16.00 25.49
CA PHE A 18 27.72 15.28 25.13
C PHE A 18 27.81 14.67 23.72
N PHE A 19 28.62 15.24 22.83
CA PHE A 19 28.83 14.75 21.46
C PHE A 19 29.92 13.66 21.35
N THR A 20 30.54 13.28 22.47
CA THR A 20 31.58 12.25 22.50
C THR A 20 31.14 11.11 23.39
N LEU A 21 31.21 9.87 22.88
CA LEU A 21 30.80 8.68 23.63
C LEU A 21 31.59 8.57 24.94
N GLN A 22 30.90 8.59 26.07
CA GLN A 22 31.55 8.60 27.37
C GLN A 22 32.18 7.23 27.71
N PRO A 23 33.43 7.17 28.21
CA PRO A 23 34.10 5.89 28.49
C PRO A 23 33.49 5.19 29.72
N ASN A 24 33.07 5.95 30.73
CA ASN A 24 32.46 5.42 31.94
C ASN A 24 31.03 4.92 31.66
N PHE A 25 30.71 3.73 32.14
CA PHE A 25 29.42 3.06 31.90
C PHE A 25 28.22 3.85 32.42
N ASP A 26 28.25 4.34 33.66
CA ASP A 26 27.13 5.07 34.25
C ASP A 26 26.90 6.42 33.57
N THR A 27 27.98 7.12 33.24
CA THR A 27 27.90 8.39 32.48
C THR A 27 27.39 8.15 31.07
N ARG A 28 27.87 7.09 30.39
CA ARG A 28 27.40 6.70 29.05
C ARG A 28 25.92 6.37 29.06
N ARG A 29 25.44 5.60 30.03
CA ARG A 29 24.01 5.28 30.16
C ARG A 29 23.15 6.55 30.24
N LYS A 30 23.50 7.48 31.14
CA LYS A 30 22.80 8.76 31.28
C LYS A 30 22.89 9.61 30.00
N GLN A 31 24.03 9.60 29.33
CA GLN A 31 24.22 10.26 28.04
C GLN A 31 23.27 9.68 26.98
N LEU A 32 23.20 8.35 26.85
CA LEU A 32 22.32 7.67 25.90
C LEU A 32 20.84 7.95 26.20
N ASP A 33 20.45 7.97 27.48
CA ASP A 33 19.09 8.33 27.90
C ASP A 33 18.71 9.76 27.48
N ALA A 34 19.62 10.71 27.71
CA ALA A 34 19.43 12.10 27.30
C ALA A 34 19.36 12.25 25.78
N TRP A 35 20.21 11.53 25.03
CA TRP A 35 20.16 11.53 23.56
C TRP A 35 18.88 10.92 23.01
N CYS A 36 18.43 9.78 23.54
CA CYS A 36 17.17 9.16 23.13
C CYS A 36 16.01 10.15 23.35
N SER A 37 15.97 10.79 24.51
CA SER A 37 14.95 11.80 24.83
C SER A 37 15.00 12.98 23.84
N LEU A 38 16.20 13.47 23.52
CA LEU A 38 16.40 14.58 22.57
C LEU A 38 15.88 14.25 21.17
N ILE A 39 16.22 13.07 20.68
CA ILE A 39 15.84 12.61 19.34
C ILE A 39 14.32 12.48 19.26
N LEU A 40 13.70 11.81 20.24
CA LEU A 40 12.25 11.60 20.24
C LEU A 40 11.48 12.92 20.40
N ASP A 41 11.94 13.83 21.24
CA ASP A 41 11.33 15.15 21.39
C ASP A 41 11.44 16.00 20.13
N TYR A 42 12.61 16.00 19.48
CA TYR A 42 12.81 16.68 18.21
C TYR A 42 11.88 16.11 17.13
N CYS A 43 11.83 14.79 17.00
CA CYS A 43 10.96 14.09 16.06
C CYS A 43 9.49 14.41 16.31
N ARG A 44 9.05 14.42 17.57
CA ARG A 44 7.69 14.82 17.97
C ARG A 44 7.38 16.27 17.56
N LEU A 45 8.25 17.22 17.86
CA LEU A 45 8.04 18.63 17.55
C LEU A 45 8.01 18.92 16.05
N LYS A 46 8.92 18.30 15.30
CA LYS A 46 9.05 18.50 13.85
C LYS A 46 8.21 17.53 13.04
N LYS A 47 7.46 16.64 13.70
CA LYS A 47 6.67 15.55 13.11
C LYS A 47 7.49 14.67 12.15
N VAL A 48 8.77 14.47 12.46
CA VAL A 48 9.69 13.64 11.67
C VAL A 48 9.56 12.20 12.14
N CYS A 49 8.98 11.35 11.30
CA CYS A 49 8.75 9.93 11.63
C CYS A 49 9.75 9.01 10.93
N THR A 50 10.50 9.49 9.94
CA THR A 50 11.46 8.70 9.16
C THR A 50 12.84 9.30 9.26
N PHE A 51 13.86 8.44 9.32
CA PHE A 51 15.25 8.83 9.37
C PHE A 51 16.08 7.94 8.45
N ASP A 52 16.88 8.57 7.58
CA ASP A 52 17.85 7.91 6.72
C ASP A 52 19.25 8.15 7.29
N VAL A 53 20.01 7.09 7.54
CA VAL A 53 21.36 7.15 8.12
C VAL A 53 22.28 8.01 7.27
N ASN A 54 22.07 8.06 5.94
CA ASN A 54 22.88 8.89 5.04
C ASN A 54 22.62 10.39 5.23
N ASP A 55 21.47 10.77 5.78
CA ASP A 55 21.09 12.15 6.10
C ASP A 55 21.46 12.56 7.53
N ALA A 56 22.21 11.73 8.26
CA ALA A 56 22.74 12.04 9.59
C ALA A 56 23.43 13.42 9.66
N SER A 57 24.17 13.78 8.61
CA SER A 57 24.88 15.06 8.47
C SER A 57 23.96 16.28 8.26
N LYS A 58 22.65 16.07 8.09
CA LYS A 58 21.63 17.13 7.99
C LYS A 58 20.64 17.09 9.15
N PHE A 59 20.74 16.08 10.02
CA PHE A 59 19.82 15.90 11.13
C PHE A 59 20.20 16.83 12.28
N SER A 60 19.39 17.86 12.49
CA SER A 60 19.69 18.95 13.43
C SER A 60 20.07 18.48 14.85
N PRO A 61 19.47 17.43 15.45
CA PRO A 61 19.91 16.94 16.75
C PRO A 61 21.37 16.48 16.80
N PHE A 62 21.93 15.99 15.69
CA PHE A 62 23.29 15.46 15.65
C PHE A 62 24.35 16.54 15.43
N ILE A 63 23.94 17.79 15.19
CA ILE A 63 24.83 18.90 14.83
C ILE A 63 24.49 20.11 15.69
N ASN A 64 25.45 20.54 16.50
CA ASN A 64 25.38 21.83 17.18
C ASN A 64 26.43 22.78 16.60
N ALA A 65 25.98 23.67 15.71
CA ALA A 65 26.81 24.70 15.13
C ALA A 65 27.33 25.74 16.15
N LYS A 66 26.61 25.98 17.27
CA LYS A 66 27.00 26.98 18.27
C LYS A 66 28.31 26.62 18.98
N ILE A 67 28.50 25.33 19.26
CA ILE A 67 29.69 24.81 19.94
C ILE A 67 30.65 24.08 18.98
N ASN A 68 30.37 24.13 17.68
CA ASN A 68 31.13 23.45 16.63
C ASN A 68 31.35 21.95 16.96
N ARG A 69 30.25 21.23 17.19
CA ARG A 69 30.25 19.78 17.47
C ARG A 69 29.22 19.06 16.61
N GLN A 70 29.57 17.84 16.23
CA GLN A 70 28.71 16.91 15.52
C GLN A 70 29.00 15.49 16.02
N LEU A 71 28.00 14.62 15.97
CA LEU A 71 28.18 13.21 16.30
C LEU A 71 28.96 12.48 15.20
N ASP A 72 29.82 11.55 15.60
CA ASP A 72 30.45 10.63 14.66
C ASP A 72 29.50 9.47 14.30
N ASN A 73 29.76 8.83 13.15
CA ASN A 73 28.91 7.75 12.64
C ASN A 73 28.84 6.55 13.59
N ASN A 74 29.91 6.24 14.33
CA ASN A 74 29.93 5.10 15.25
C ASN A 74 28.96 5.36 16.42
N PHE A 75 29.00 6.56 16.99
CA PHE A 75 28.10 6.95 18.06
C PHE A 75 26.65 7.02 17.59
N ILE A 76 26.39 7.50 16.37
CA ILE A 76 25.04 7.48 15.79
C ILE A 76 24.52 6.04 15.68
N GLN A 77 25.33 5.09 15.22
CA GLN A 77 24.91 3.68 15.15
C GLN A 77 24.57 3.11 16.54
N ILE A 78 25.36 3.45 17.56
CA ILE A 78 25.07 3.06 18.95
C ILE A 78 23.73 3.65 19.41
N LEU A 79 23.46 4.93 19.11
CA LEU A 79 22.20 5.58 19.46
C LEU A 79 20.99 4.94 18.77
N LEU A 80 21.11 4.59 17.48
CA LEU A 80 20.05 3.96 16.73
C LEU A 80 19.77 2.53 17.25
N GLU A 81 20.80 1.79 17.63
CA GLU A 81 20.65 0.47 18.23
C GLU A 81 20.03 0.55 19.64
N GLU A 82 20.38 1.57 20.41
CA GLU A 82 19.76 1.84 21.72
C GLU A 82 18.28 2.24 21.59
N LEU A 83 17.94 3.09 20.62
CA LEU A 83 16.54 3.43 20.33
C LEU A 83 15.76 2.20 19.83
N ARG A 84 16.40 1.31 19.06
CA ARG A 84 15.80 0.04 18.62
C ARG A 84 15.55 -0.89 19.80
N SER A 85 16.49 -1.02 20.73
CA SER A 85 16.35 -1.91 21.90
C SER A 85 15.21 -1.46 22.82
N ARG A 86 14.92 -0.15 22.85
CA ARG A 86 13.79 0.46 23.55
C ARG A 86 12.45 0.37 22.80
N GLY A 87 12.47 -0.13 21.56
CA GLY A 87 11.27 -0.19 20.70
C GLY A 87 10.86 1.16 20.10
N ASN A 88 11.74 2.16 20.15
CA ASN A 88 11.48 3.49 19.58
C ASN A 88 11.88 3.61 18.11
N ILE A 89 12.53 2.60 17.54
CA ILE A 89 12.91 2.58 16.13
C ILE A 89 12.62 1.22 15.51
N GLU A 90 12.13 1.24 14.28
CA GLU A 90 12.02 0.08 13.42
C GLU A 90 12.71 0.29 12.07
N TRP A 91 13.54 -0.66 11.66
CA TRP A 91 14.24 -0.60 10.38
C TRP A 91 13.30 -0.95 9.22
N GLU A 92 13.27 -0.12 8.18
CA GLU A 92 12.50 -0.38 6.96
C GLU A 92 13.24 -1.33 5.99
N ASP A 93 14.55 -1.49 6.17
CA ASP A 93 15.38 -2.31 5.29
C ASP A 93 16.38 -3.20 6.05
N LYS A 94 16.76 -4.33 5.43
CA LYS A 94 17.73 -5.28 5.98
C LYS A 94 19.13 -4.70 6.11
N ASN A 95 19.44 -3.65 5.36
CA ASN A 95 20.74 -2.99 5.34
C ASN A 95 20.86 -1.89 6.41
N LYS A 96 19.85 -1.74 7.28
CA LYS A 96 19.77 -0.70 8.32
C LYS A 96 20.08 0.71 7.80
N ARG A 97 19.52 1.09 6.65
CA ARG A 97 19.74 2.43 6.05
C ARG A 97 18.66 3.42 6.45
N ARG A 98 17.40 2.97 6.50
CA ARG A 98 16.26 3.79 6.83
C ARG A 98 15.44 3.19 7.96
N CYS A 99 15.00 4.04 8.86
CA CYS A 99 14.18 3.62 9.98
C CYS A 99 13.02 4.56 10.27
N LEU A 100 11.97 3.98 10.82
CA LEU A 100 10.81 4.68 11.36
C LEU A 100 11.06 4.96 12.85
N ILE A 101 10.91 6.22 13.26
CA ILE A 101 11.07 6.69 14.63
C ILE A 101 9.69 6.78 15.29
N LEU A 102 9.58 6.16 16.46
CA LEU A 102 8.38 6.03 17.28
C LEU A 102 8.60 6.74 18.63
N TRP A 103 8.23 8.03 18.71
CA TRP A 103 8.26 8.79 19.98
C TRP A 103 7.12 8.43 20.95
N LYS A 104 6.13 7.71 20.44
CA LYS A 104 5.09 7.00 21.19
C LYS A 104 4.99 5.60 20.60
N SER A 105 4.71 4.60 21.42
CA SER A 105 4.49 3.25 20.90
C SER A 105 3.24 3.21 20.03
N LEU A 106 3.16 2.23 19.11
CA LEU A 106 1.94 2.04 18.31
C LEU A 106 0.72 1.82 19.19
N GLU A 107 0.90 1.18 20.35
CA GLU A 107 -0.16 0.95 21.33
C GLU A 107 -0.69 2.24 21.96
N GLU A 108 0.21 3.14 22.34
CA GLU A 108 -0.14 4.45 22.90
C GLU A 108 -0.81 5.33 21.85
N TRP A 109 -0.32 5.26 20.61
CA TRP A 109 -0.93 5.95 19.49
C TRP A 109 -2.33 5.43 19.20
N ALA A 110 -2.51 4.11 19.12
CA ALA A 110 -3.81 3.45 18.92
C ALA A 110 -4.78 3.91 20.01
N LYS A 111 -4.36 3.88 21.28
CA LYS A 111 -5.16 4.39 22.40
C LYS A 111 -5.52 5.86 22.24
N THR A 112 -4.58 6.71 21.80
CA THR A 112 -4.80 8.15 21.57
C THR A 112 -5.86 8.37 20.48
N VAL A 113 -5.76 7.65 19.36
CA VAL A 113 -6.72 7.71 18.25
C VAL A 113 -8.10 7.23 18.71
N TYR A 114 -8.16 6.08 19.38
CA TYR A 114 -9.42 5.50 19.85
C TYR A 114 -10.14 6.38 20.89
N GLN A 115 -9.38 6.97 21.82
CA GLN A 115 -9.92 7.92 22.80
C GLN A 115 -10.48 9.17 22.11
N TRP A 116 -9.80 9.68 21.09
CA TRP A 116 -10.30 10.80 20.31
C TRP A 116 -11.62 10.46 19.60
N ILE A 117 -11.69 9.31 18.91
CA ILE A 117 -12.92 8.84 18.23
C ILE A 117 -14.08 8.73 19.23
N THR A 118 -13.83 8.11 20.38
CA THR A 118 -14.84 7.94 21.44
C THR A 118 -15.30 9.29 22.00
N SER A 119 -14.38 10.22 22.25
CA SER A 119 -14.70 11.57 22.75
C SER A 119 -15.57 12.39 21.79
N ARG A 120 -15.50 12.07 20.49
CA ARG A 120 -16.31 12.70 19.43
C ARG A 120 -17.63 11.98 19.16
N GLY A 121 -17.89 10.85 19.81
CA GLY A 121 -19.08 10.04 19.56
C GLY A 121 -19.09 9.35 18.19
N MET A 122 -17.92 9.18 17.57
CA MET A 122 -17.77 8.60 16.22
C MET A 122 -17.62 7.06 16.25
N ASN A 123 -18.04 6.42 17.34
CA ASN A 123 -17.98 4.96 17.45
C ASN A 123 -19.02 4.32 16.53
N GLY A 124 -18.59 3.37 15.70
CA GLY A 124 -19.46 2.67 14.75
C GLY A 124 -19.73 3.42 13.44
N THR A 125 -19.12 4.59 13.23
CA THR A 125 -19.17 5.30 11.95
C THR A 125 -17.99 4.92 11.06
N VAL A 126 -18.19 4.89 9.75
CA VAL A 126 -17.11 4.73 8.77
C VAL A 126 -16.43 6.09 8.58
N CYS A 127 -15.09 6.10 8.64
CA CYS A 127 -14.29 7.29 8.37
C CYS A 127 -13.19 6.94 7.38
N THR A 128 -12.84 7.89 6.52
CA THR A 128 -11.72 7.74 5.59
C THR A 128 -10.39 8.03 6.29
N PHE A 129 -9.31 7.46 5.76
CA PHE A 129 -7.96 7.76 6.22
C PHE A 129 -7.65 9.26 6.16
N TYR A 130 -8.11 9.95 5.11
CA TYR A 130 -7.89 11.38 4.92
C TYR A 130 -8.61 12.22 5.98
N GLU A 131 -9.87 11.91 6.30
CA GLU A 131 -10.63 12.61 7.35
C GLU A 131 -9.94 12.49 8.72
N LEU A 132 -9.42 11.30 9.03
CA LEU A 132 -8.73 11.07 10.29
C LEU A 132 -7.35 11.76 10.35
N LEU A 133 -6.58 11.75 9.26
CA LEU A 133 -5.21 12.28 9.28
C LEU A 133 -5.14 13.79 8.98
N HIS A 134 -5.95 14.27 8.06
CA HIS A 134 -5.90 15.61 7.48
C HIS A 134 -7.19 16.41 7.64
N GLY A 135 -8.26 15.82 8.17
CA GLY A 135 -9.55 16.49 8.34
C GLY A 135 -9.49 17.69 9.30
N ASP A 136 -10.41 18.63 9.11
CA ASP A 136 -10.45 19.85 9.93
C ASP A 136 -10.82 19.56 11.40
N ASP A 137 -11.60 18.51 11.64
CA ASP A 137 -12.02 18.09 12.97
C ASP A 137 -10.88 17.51 13.82
N THR A 138 -9.81 17.06 13.17
CA THR A 138 -8.65 16.45 13.82
C THR A 138 -7.54 17.45 14.10
N ARG A 139 -7.65 18.72 13.71
CA ARG A 139 -6.60 19.76 13.93
C ARG A 139 -6.14 19.89 15.39
N SER A 140 -7.01 19.60 16.35
CA SER A 140 -6.70 19.61 17.79
C SER A 140 -6.12 18.27 18.31
N ALA A 141 -6.11 17.24 17.48
CA ALA A 141 -5.63 15.91 17.81
C ALA A 141 -4.12 15.80 17.59
N GLU A 142 -3.46 15.04 18.45
CA GLU A 142 -2.00 14.87 18.41
C GLU A 142 -1.53 14.12 17.16
N PHE A 143 -2.37 13.24 16.61
CA PHE A 143 -2.07 12.47 15.40
C PHE A 143 -2.34 13.24 14.10
N HIS A 144 -2.83 14.48 14.15
CA HIS A 144 -3.11 15.24 12.93
C HIS A 144 -1.84 15.54 12.15
N ASN A 145 -1.85 15.27 10.84
CA ASN A 145 -0.71 15.41 9.93
C ASN A 145 0.56 14.70 10.40
N ILE A 146 0.45 13.55 11.10
CA ILE A 146 1.61 12.67 11.26
C ILE A 146 1.89 11.94 9.94
N ASP A 147 3.04 11.28 9.85
CA ASP A 147 3.40 10.51 8.67
C ASP A 147 2.35 9.42 8.35
N SER A 148 1.94 9.34 7.09
CA SER A 148 0.88 8.44 6.65
C SER A 148 1.23 6.97 6.91
N LYS A 149 2.48 6.56 6.75
CA LYS A 149 2.89 5.17 7.02
C LYS A 149 2.78 4.84 8.49
N LEU A 150 3.22 5.76 9.36
CA LEU A 150 3.05 5.61 10.80
C LEU A 150 1.57 5.50 11.15
N PHE A 151 0.72 6.36 10.57
CA PHE A 151 -0.71 6.34 10.84
C PHE A 151 -1.38 5.04 10.38
N HIS A 152 -1.02 4.50 9.21
CA HIS A 152 -1.48 3.18 8.77
C HIS A 152 -1.15 2.09 9.78
N ARG A 153 0.07 2.08 10.32
CA ARG A 153 0.48 1.10 11.33
C ARG A 153 -0.31 1.23 12.63
N ILE A 154 -0.65 2.46 13.03
CA ILE A 154 -1.49 2.73 14.19
C ILE A 154 -2.90 2.15 13.98
N LEU A 155 -3.47 2.29 12.78
CA LEU A 155 -4.76 1.70 12.44
C LEU A 155 -4.71 0.17 12.46
N PHE A 156 -3.65 -0.45 11.95
CA PHE A 156 -3.49 -1.92 12.02
C PHE A 156 -3.43 -2.42 13.47
N GLU A 157 -2.79 -1.67 14.37
CA GLU A 157 -2.77 -2.01 15.79
C GLU A 157 -4.17 -1.90 16.42
N LEU A 158 -5.00 -0.93 16.00
CA LEU A 158 -6.41 -0.83 16.41
C LEU A 158 -7.26 -2.01 15.92
N GLU A 159 -7.03 -2.45 14.69
CA GLU A 159 -7.71 -3.61 14.11
C GLU A 159 -7.35 -4.90 14.83
N LYS A 160 -6.05 -5.10 15.11
CA LYS A 160 -5.56 -6.24 15.90
C LYS A 160 -6.19 -6.31 17.29
N ARG A 161 -6.55 -5.16 17.87
CA ARG A 161 -7.24 -5.04 19.17
C ARG A 161 -8.76 -5.23 19.07
N GLY A 162 -9.31 -5.40 17.87
CA GLY A 162 -10.76 -5.47 17.63
C GLY A 162 -11.48 -4.13 17.86
N GLN A 163 -10.75 -3.01 17.85
CA GLN A 163 -11.30 -1.68 18.11
C GLN A 163 -11.68 -0.91 16.84
N ALA A 164 -11.21 -1.38 15.68
CA ALA A 164 -11.53 -0.86 14.36
C ALA A 164 -11.52 -2.01 13.34
N THR A 165 -12.09 -1.75 12.17
CA THR A 165 -11.96 -2.62 10.99
C THR A 165 -11.52 -1.76 9.84
N ILE A 166 -10.42 -2.13 9.19
CA ILE A 166 -9.87 -1.35 8.08
C ILE A 166 -10.56 -1.82 6.80
N PHE A 167 -11.42 -0.98 6.25
CA PHE A 167 -11.98 -1.19 4.91
C PHE A 167 -10.96 -0.70 3.89
N SER A 168 -10.06 -1.59 3.47
CA SER A 168 -9.18 -1.30 2.34
C SER A 168 -9.88 -1.70 1.04
N GLU A 169 -10.34 -0.73 0.26
CA GLU A 169 -10.45 -0.92 -1.18
C GLU A 169 -9.02 -1.04 -1.72
N ASN A 170 -8.51 -2.27 -1.82
CA ASN A 170 -7.19 -2.62 -2.35
C ASN A 170 -6.07 -1.58 -2.14
N GLY A 171 -5.33 -1.74 -1.03
CA GLY A 171 -3.93 -1.28 -0.94
C GLY A 171 -3.73 0.23 -0.96
N ALA A 172 -4.09 0.91 0.12
CA ALA A 172 -3.64 2.27 0.39
C ALA A 172 -2.35 2.25 1.23
N ASP A 173 -1.22 2.03 0.57
CA ASP A 173 0.01 2.79 0.78
C ASP A 173 0.69 2.82 -0.60
N GLY A 174 1.58 3.77 -0.85
CA GLY A 174 2.42 3.80 -2.05
C GLY A 174 3.36 2.59 -2.21
N MET A 175 3.13 1.51 -1.48
CA MET A 175 3.63 0.19 -1.74
C MET A 175 2.53 -0.64 -2.39
N VAL A 176 2.59 -0.76 -3.71
CA VAL A 176 2.26 -2.03 -4.36
C VAL A 176 2.84 -3.12 -3.45
N ASP A 177 2.01 -4.02 -2.93
CA ASP A 177 2.48 -5.03 -1.98
C ASP A 177 3.65 -5.81 -2.60
N GLU A 178 4.57 -6.33 -1.78
CA GLU A 178 5.79 -6.98 -2.30
C GLU A 178 5.47 -8.12 -3.28
N VAL A 179 4.30 -8.74 -3.14
CA VAL A 179 3.77 -9.77 -4.04
C VAL A 179 3.43 -9.20 -5.41
N THR A 180 2.71 -8.08 -5.47
CA THR A 180 2.32 -7.41 -6.71
C THR A 180 3.53 -6.74 -7.34
N LYS A 181 4.47 -6.17 -6.57
CA LYS A 181 5.75 -5.67 -7.10
C LYS A 181 6.54 -6.78 -7.77
N LYS A 182 6.65 -7.93 -7.11
CA LYS A 182 7.34 -9.11 -7.66
C LYS A 182 6.64 -9.65 -8.90
N THR A 183 5.31 -9.66 -8.90
CA THR A 183 4.52 -10.03 -10.08
C THR A 183 4.83 -9.09 -11.24
N LEU A 184 4.75 -7.77 -11.02
CA LEU A 184 5.01 -6.75 -12.04
C LEU A 184 6.46 -6.75 -12.53
N SER A 185 7.46 -7.00 -11.66
CA SER A 185 8.86 -7.06 -12.08
C SER A 185 9.15 -8.19 -13.06
N ASN A 186 8.29 -9.23 -13.06
CA ASN A 186 8.42 -10.37 -13.94
C ASN A 186 7.59 -10.24 -15.24
N ILE A 187 6.78 -9.18 -15.38
CA ILE A 187 6.04 -8.90 -16.61
C ILE A 187 6.93 -8.08 -17.55
N PRO A 188 7.18 -8.53 -18.80
CA PRO A 188 7.98 -7.77 -19.75
C PRO A 188 7.35 -6.40 -20.05
N LEU A 189 8.17 -5.35 -19.91
CA LEU A 189 7.81 -3.98 -20.26
C LEU A 189 7.84 -3.77 -21.78
N LEU A 190 6.85 -3.03 -22.27
CA LEU A 190 6.72 -2.70 -23.68
C LEU A 190 7.53 -1.44 -24.04
N LYS A 191 7.85 -1.29 -25.32
CA LYS A 191 8.68 -0.18 -25.81
C LYS A 191 7.95 0.64 -26.86
N THR A 192 7.19 -0.03 -27.72
CA THR A 192 6.55 0.62 -28.86
C THR A 192 5.35 1.46 -28.41
N LYS A 193 5.37 2.76 -28.69
CA LYS A 193 4.23 3.67 -28.44
C LYS A 193 3.38 3.75 -29.70
N ALA A 194 2.45 2.82 -29.85
CA ALA A 194 1.57 2.75 -31.01
C ALA A 194 0.15 2.36 -30.61
N SER A 195 -0.81 3.01 -31.26
CA SER A 195 -2.24 2.77 -31.20
C SER A 195 -2.70 1.88 -32.36
N PRO A 196 -3.93 1.34 -32.30
CA PRO A 196 -4.51 0.60 -33.43
C PRO A 196 -4.53 1.33 -34.78
N ARG A 197 -4.32 2.66 -34.80
CA ARG A 197 -4.30 3.47 -36.02
C ARG A 197 -2.93 3.54 -36.68
N ASP A 198 -1.87 3.08 -36.01
CA ASP A 198 -0.48 3.28 -36.44
C ASP A 198 0.07 2.15 -37.34
N GLY A 199 -0.81 1.33 -37.92
CA GLY A 199 -0.47 0.35 -38.96
C GLY A 199 0.63 -0.65 -38.56
N GLU A 200 1.79 -0.59 -39.22
CA GLU A 200 2.93 -1.47 -38.91
C GLU A 200 3.44 -1.31 -37.46
N GLN A 201 3.41 -0.10 -36.92
CA GLN A 201 3.84 0.13 -35.54
C GLN A 201 2.87 -0.52 -34.55
N TRP A 202 1.58 -0.61 -34.90
CA TRP A 202 0.60 -1.37 -34.13
C TRP A 202 0.91 -2.86 -34.13
N ARG A 203 1.28 -3.44 -35.28
CA ARG A 203 1.68 -4.86 -35.34
C ARG A 203 2.90 -5.16 -34.48
N GLN A 204 3.87 -4.24 -34.46
CA GLN A 204 5.04 -4.35 -33.58
C GLN A 204 4.62 -4.28 -32.10
N ARG A 205 3.75 -3.33 -31.74
CA ARG A 205 3.19 -3.24 -30.38
C ARG A 205 2.41 -4.51 -30.00
N LEU A 206 1.56 -5.01 -30.88
CA LEU A 206 0.76 -6.22 -30.66
C LEU A 206 1.65 -7.45 -30.42
N LYS A 207 2.77 -7.56 -31.13
CA LYS A 207 3.77 -8.60 -30.87
C LYS A 207 4.36 -8.50 -29.45
N GLU A 208 4.66 -7.29 -28.99
CA GLU A 208 5.12 -7.04 -27.60
C GLU A 208 4.04 -7.39 -26.58
N GLU A 209 2.77 -7.05 -26.83
CA GLU A 209 1.63 -7.40 -25.97
C GLU A 209 1.48 -8.91 -25.82
N LEU A 210 1.48 -9.65 -26.93
CA LEU A 210 1.39 -11.11 -26.93
C LEU A 210 2.55 -11.75 -26.19
N GLN A 211 3.78 -11.28 -26.40
CA GLN A 211 4.96 -11.76 -25.67
C GLN A 211 4.85 -11.49 -24.17
N SER A 212 4.39 -10.31 -23.77
CA SER A 212 4.18 -9.93 -22.38
C SER A 212 3.11 -10.81 -21.71
N LEU A 213 1.98 -11.04 -22.39
CA LEU A 213 0.90 -11.92 -21.92
C LEU A 213 1.34 -13.37 -21.78
N ILE A 214 2.04 -13.91 -22.79
CA ILE A 214 2.55 -15.30 -22.74
C ILE A 214 3.51 -15.47 -21.56
N GLN A 215 4.42 -14.52 -21.35
CA GLN A 215 5.33 -14.58 -20.21
C GLN A 215 4.59 -14.47 -18.89
N TYR A 216 3.58 -13.60 -18.79
CA TYR A 216 2.78 -13.44 -17.59
C TYR A 216 2.01 -14.73 -17.24
N VAL A 217 1.35 -15.35 -18.22
CA VAL A 217 0.67 -16.65 -18.06
C VAL A 217 1.65 -17.75 -17.66
N LYS A 218 2.85 -17.78 -18.28
CA LYS A 218 3.89 -18.74 -17.90
C LYS A 218 4.31 -18.58 -16.44
N ASN A 219 4.61 -17.35 -16.01
CA ASN A 219 4.97 -17.05 -14.63
C ASN A 219 3.87 -17.46 -13.64
N ASN A 220 2.60 -17.22 -14.02
CA ASN A 220 1.45 -17.59 -13.21
C ASN A 220 1.34 -19.12 -13.06
N LYS A 221 1.53 -19.87 -14.14
CA LYS A 221 1.54 -21.35 -14.10
C LYS A 221 2.70 -21.90 -13.29
N ASP A 222 3.90 -21.35 -13.45
CA ASP A 222 5.08 -21.73 -12.68
C ASP A 222 4.91 -21.46 -11.17
N ALA A 223 4.05 -20.50 -10.81
CA ALA A 223 3.69 -20.16 -9.44
C ALA A 223 2.39 -20.83 -8.94
N ASP A 224 1.82 -21.77 -9.70
CA ASP A 224 0.52 -22.43 -9.41
C ASP A 224 -0.64 -21.44 -9.16
N ASN A 225 -0.64 -20.35 -9.92
CA ASN A 225 -1.61 -19.26 -9.83
C ASN A 225 -2.15 -18.88 -11.23
N ASP A 226 -2.49 -19.87 -12.05
CA ASP A 226 -3.11 -19.65 -13.36
C ASP A 226 -4.57 -19.17 -13.15
N TRP A 227 -4.90 -17.96 -13.59
CA TRP A 227 -6.17 -17.29 -13.25
C TRP A 227 -6.94 -16.68 -14.44
N PHE A 228 -6.40 -16.72 -15.67
CA PHE A 228 -7.11 -16.20 -16.83
C PHE A 228 -6.66 -16.83 -18.16
N ARG A 229 -7.51 -16.69 -19.19
CA ARG A 229 -7.20 -16.92 -20.60
C ARG A 229 -7.80 -15.81 -21.43
N LEU A 230 -7.07 -15.38 -22.46
CA LEU A 230 -7.49 -14.33 -23.38
C LEU A 230 -7.16 -14.71 -24.81
N GLU A 231 -8.04 -14.27 -25.69
CA GLU A 231 -7.94 -14.33 -27.15
C GLU A 231 -8.26 -12.94 -27.71
N SER A 232 -7.88 -12.71 -28.97
CA SER A 232 -8.17 -11.47 -29.67
C SER A 232 -8.64 -11.74 -31.10
N ASN A 233 -9.25 -10.74 -31.72
CA ASN A 233 -9.43 -10.73 -33.17
C ASN A 233 -8.08 -10.65 -33.90
N GLN A 234 -8.11 -10.81 -35.23
CA GLN A 234 -6.90 -10.77 -36.07
C GLN A 234 -6.16 -9.43 -35.97
N GLU A 235 -6.90 -8.35 -35.76
CA GLU A 235 -6.34 -6.99 -35.64
C GLU A 235 -5.83 -6.68 -34.22
N GLY A 236 -6.12 -7.52 -33.22
CA GLY A 236 -5.75 -7.29 -31.82
C GLY A 236 -6.47 -6.11 -31.16
N THR A 237 -7.58 -5.64 -31.73
CA THR A 237 -8.34 -4.47 -31.28
C THR A 237 -9.49 -4.82 -30.35
N ARG A 238 -9.96 -6.07 -30.37
CA ARG A 238 -10.97 -6.59 -29.44
C ARG A 238 -10.46 -7.88 -28.82
N TRP A 239 -10.61 -7.98 -27.50
CA TRP A 239 -10.15 -9.09 -26.69
C TRP A 239 -11.29 -9.67 -25.88
N TRP A 240 -11.28 -11.00 -25.74
CA TRP A 240 -12.27 -11.73 -24.95
C TRP A 240 -11.62 -12.96 -24.34
N GLY A 241 -12.24 -13.50 -23.30
CA GLY A 241 -11.79 -14.73 -22.68
C GLY A 241 -12.45 -14.95 -21.34
N LYS A 242 -11.72 -15.59 -20.43
CA LYS A 242 -12.22 -15.97 -19.11
C LYS A 242 -11.20 -15.64 -18.04
N ALA A 243 -11.67 -15.14 -16.91
CA ALA A 243 -10.89 -15.04 -15.68
C ALA A 243 -11.57 -15.85 -14.58
N TRP A 244 -10.79 -16.38 -13.64
CA TRP A 244 -11.32 -17.14 -12.53
C TRP A 244 -10.59 -16.83 -11.23
N THR A 245 -11.28 -17.03 -10.12
CA THR A 245 -10.74 -16.91 -8.76
C THR A 245 -11.16 -18.12 -7.93
N ILE A 246 -10.33 -18.49 -6.98
CA ILE A 246 -10.60 -19.60 -6.06
C ILE A 246 -11.00 -19.01 -4.71
N GLN A 247 -12.21 -19.34 -4.25
CA GLN A 247 -12.75 -18.93 -2.96
C GLN A 247 -13.34 -20.16 -2.28
N ASP A 248 -12.94 -20.42 -1.04
CA ASP A 248 -13.34 -21.63 -0.28
C ASP A 248 -13.16 -22.94 -1.06
N MET A 249 -12.01 -23.10 -1.73
CA MET A 249 -11.68 -24.26 -2.59
C MET A 249 -12.60 -24.44 -3.81
N LEU A 250 -13.44 -23.46 -4.13
CA LEU A 250 -14.31 -23.45 -5.31
C LEU A 250 -13.83 -22.46 -6.35
N ARG A 251 -13.85 -22.86 -7.63
CA ARG A 251 -13.41 -22.04 -8.75
C ARG A 251 -14.59 -21.28 -9.36
N TYR A 252 -14.57 -19.96 -9.21
CA TYR A 252 -15.54 -19.05 -9.82
C TYR A 252 -14.97 -18.51 -11.13
N GLU A 253 -15.68 -18.69 -12.23
CA GLU A 253 -15.22 -18.33 -13.57
C GLU A 253 -16.18 -17.32 -14.21
N PHE A 254 -15.60 -16.28 -14.81
CA PHE A 254 -16.30 -15.15 -15.40
C PHE A 254 -15.81 -14.89 -16.82
N ASP A 255 -16.75 -14.61 -17.73
CA ASP A 255 -16.42 -14.16 -19.08
C ASP A 255 -15.98 -12.68 -19.02
N ILE A 256 -14.87 -12.38 -19.69
CA ILE A 256 -14.28 -11.04 -19.74
C ILE A 256 -14.13 -10.57 -21.19
N GLU A 257 -14.37 -9.29 -21.44
CA GLU A 257 -14.14 -8.68 -22.75
C GLU A 257 -13.71 -7.21 -22.63
N PHE A 258 -12.96 -6.72 -23.64
CA PHE A 258 -12.61 -5.31 -23.78
C PHE A 258 -12.16 -4.96 -25.19
N ASP A 259 -12.38 -3.71 -25.57
CA ASP A 259 -11.83 -3.12 -26.79
C ASP A 259 -10.59 -2.28 -26.46
N ILE A 260 -9.62 -2.27 -27.36
CA ILE A 260 -8.46 -1.40 -27.29
C ILE A 260 -8.86 0.01 -27.74
N PRO A 261 -8.75 1.04 -26.88
CA PRO A 261 -9.14 2.39 -27.26
C PRO A 261 -8.21 2.93 -28.35
N VAL A 262 -8.73 3.83 -29.20
CA VAL A 262 -7.94 4.47 -30.26
C VAL A 262 -6.77 5.32 -29.72
N THR A 263 -6.84 5.71 -28.44
CA THR A 263 -5.78 6.45 -27.73
C THR A 263 -4.79 5.54 -27.01
N TYR A 264 -4.93 4.22 -27.11
CA TYR A 264 -3.98 3.26 -26.54
C TYR A 264 -2.57 3.50 -27.09
N PRO A 265 -1.49 3.40 -26.28
CA PRO A 265 -1.44 3.05 -24.85
C PRO A 265 -1.61 4.24 -23.90
N MET A 266 -1.97 5.44 -24.36
CA MET A 266 -2.17 6.60 -23.47
C MET A 266 -3.35 6.37 -22.51
N THR A 267 -4.41 5.74 -23.01
CA THR A 267 -5.57 5.33 -22.23
C THR A 267 -5.56 3.82 -22.06
N ALA A 268 -5.73 3.34 -20.83
CA ALA A 268 -5.86 1.91 -20.56
C ALA A 268 -7.17 1.34 -21.14
N PRO A 269 -7.22 0.06 -21.49
CA PRO A 269 -8.46 -0.60 -21.89
C PRO A 269 -9.42 -0.71 -20.69
N GLU A 270 -10.72 -0.61 -20.98
CA GLU A 270 -11.78 -0.78 -19.98
C GLU A 270 -12.25 -2.23 -19.97
N ILE A 271 -11.82 -2.99 -18.97
CA ILE A 271 -12.15 -4.41 -18.83
C ILE A 271 -13.60 -4.56 -18.35
N ALA A 272 -14.38 -5.36 -19.07
CA ALA A 272 -15.77 -5.66 -18.72
C ALA A 272 -15.95 -7.12 -18.29
N ILE A 273 -16.84 -7.31 -17.32
CA ILE A 273 -17.39 -8.59 -16.87
C ILE A 273 -18.91 -8.50 -17.01
N PRO A 274 -19.48 -8.80 -18.19
CA PRO A 274 -20.90 -8.58 -18.47
C PRO A 274 -21.84 -9.27 -17.48
N ASP A 275 -21.47 -10.47 -17.00
CA ASP A 275 -22.27 -11.27 -16.05
C ASP A 275 -22.47 -10.59 -14.69
N LEU A 276 -21.64 -9.60 -14.35
CA LEU A 276 -21.67 -8.87 -13.08
C LEU A 276 -22.29 -7.47 -13.21
N ASP A 277 -22.78 -7.09 -14.39
CA ASP A 277 -23.40 -5.78 -14.61
C ASP A 277 -24.60 -5.57 -13.67
N GLY A 278 -24.60 -4.45 -12.95
CA GLY A 278 -25.60 -4.11 -11.95
C GLY A 278 -25.56 -4.91 -10.64
N LYS A 279 -24.59 -5.84 -10.46
CA LYS A 279 -24.48 -6.68 -9.25
C LYS A 279 -23.58 -6.07 -8.16
N THR A 280 -22.67 -5.17 -8.52
CA THR A 280 -21.82 -4.41 -7.61
C THR A 280 -21.87 -2.91 -7.92
N ALA A 281 -21.68 -2.08 -6.89
CA ALA A 281 -21.52 -0.63 -7.04
C ALA A 281 -20.17 -0.24 -7.67
N LYS A 282 -19.19 -1.16 -7.71
CA LYS A 282 -17.85 -0.96 -8.28
C LYS A 282 -17.77 -1.35 -9.75
N MET A 283 -18.84 -1.07 -10.49
CA MET A 283 -18.94 -1.34 -11.92
C MET A 283 -19.71 -0.21 -12.62
N TYR A 284 -19.20 0.22 -13.76
CA TYR A 284 -19.90 1.13 -14.67
C TYR A 284 -20.86 0.34 -15.58
N ARG A 285 -21.80 1.06 -16.18
CA ARG A 285 -22.81 0.50 -17.10
C ARG A 285 -22.15 -0.37 -18.18
N GLY A 286 -22.73 -1.55 -18.41
CA GLY A 286 -22.24 -2.50 -19.40
C GLY A 286 -21.12 -3.39 -18.89
N GLY A 287 -21.05 -3.62 -17.57
CA GLY A 287 -20.14 -4.60 -16.97
C GLY A 287 -18.71 -4.11 -16.75
N LYS A 288 -18.40 -2.84 -17.03
CA LYS A 288 -17.02 -2.31 -16.98
C LYS A 288 -16.56 -2.12 -15.54
N ILE A 289 -15.44 -2.73 -15.15
CA ILE A 289 -14.96 -2.65 -13.77
C ILE A 289 -14.56 -1.21 -13.43
N CYS A 290 -14.98 -0.72 -12.25
CA CYS A 290 -14.47 0.53 -11.71
C CYS A 290 -13.08 0.25 -11.14
N MET A 291 -12.03 0.60 -11.90
CA MET A 291 -10.66 0.57 -11.40
C MET A 291 -10.47 1.61 -10.30
N THR A 292 -9.51 1.38 -9.40
CA THR A 292 -9.21 2.30 -8.31
C THR A 292 -8.75 3.66 -8.84
N ASP A 293 -8.99 4.73 -8.06
CA ASP A 293 -8.56 6.09 -8.42
C ASP A 293 -7.04 6.20 -8.66
N HIS A 294 -6.26 5.28 -8.06
CA HIS A 294 -4.81 5.20 -8.21
C HIS A 294 -4.35 4.57 -9.53
N PHE A 295 -5.20 3.80 -10.22
CA PHE A 295 -4.83 3.10 -11.44
C PHE A 295 -4.50 4.07 -12.58
N GLN A 296 -5.33 5.09 -12.81
CA GLN A 296 -5.14 6.03 -13.92
C GLN A 296 -3.85 6.85 -13.80
N PRO A 297 -3.51 7.45 -12.63
CA PRO A 297 -2.21 8.11 -12.43
C PRO A 297 -1.01 7.17 -12.59
N LEU A 298 -1.11 5.93 -12.11
CA LEU A 298 -0.04 4.93 -12.24
C LEU A 298 0.18 4.53 -13.69
N TRP A 299 -0.90 4.28 -14.43
CA TRP A 299 -0.87 3.99 -15.86
C TRP A 299 -0.20 5.14 -16.63
N ALA A 300 -0.68 6.38 -16.42
CA ALA A 300 -0.19 7.57 -17.12
C ALA A 300 1.32 7.78 -16.96
N ARG A 301 1.87 7.53 -15.76
CA ARG A 301 3.33 7.64 -15.49
C ARG A 301 4.17 6.58 -16.19
N ASN A 302 3.57 5.44 -16.55
CA ASN A 302 4.26 4.31 -17.13
C ASN A 302 4.00 4.13 -18.62
N VAL A 303 3.22 5.00 -19.27
CA VAL A 303 3.07 4.97 -20.73
C VAL A 303 4.42 5.24 -21.42
N PRO A 304 4.84 4.46 -22.43
CA PRO A 304 4.14 3.36 -23.11
C PRO A 304 4.50 1.95 -22.61
N ARG A 305 5.19 1.85 -21.47
CA ARG A 305 5.79 0.62 -20.94
C ARG A 305 4.77 -0.39 -20.45
N PHE A 306 3.62 0.07 -19.98
CA PHE A 306 2.52 -0.79 -19.58
C PHE A 306 1.69 -1.24 -20.79
N GLY A 307 1.10 -2.43 -20.64
CA GLY A 307 0.31 -3.11 -21.66
C GLY A 307 -0.86 -3.90 -21.06
N ILE A 308 -1.45 -4.81 -21.84
CA ILE A 308 -2.64 -5.59 -21.45
C ILE A 308 -2.35 -6.45 -20.21
N ALA A 309 -1.20 -7.13 -20.18
CA ALA A 309 -0.79 -7.92 -19.01
C ALA A 309 -0.75 -7.09 -17.71
N HIS A 310 -0.33 -5.82 -17.81
CA HIS A 310 -0.28 -4.91 -16.67
C HIS A 310 -1.68 -4.44 -16.27
N ALA A 311 -2.57 -4.18 -17.24
CA ALA A 311 -3.96 -3.84 -16.95
C ALA A 311 -4.70 -4.98 -16.22
N LEU A 312 -4.43 -6.23 -16.60
CA LEU A 312 -4.97 -7.41 -15.91
C LEU A 312 -4.40 -7.54 -14.49
N ALA A 313 -3.09 -7.44 -14.34
CA ALA A 313 -2.41 -7.61 -13.04
C ALA A 313 -2.72 -6.49 -12.03
N LEU A 314 -2.88 -5.24 -12.49
CA LEU A 314 -3.11 -4.06 -11.63
C LEU A 314 -4.57 -3.66 -11.51
N GLY A 315 -5.40 -4.01 -12.49
CA GLY A 315 -6.81 -3.67 -12.53
C GLY A 315 -7.69 -4.86 -12.16
N LEU A 316 -7.79 -5.83 -13.08
CA LEU A 316 -8.73 -6.95 -12.95
C LEU A 316 -8.41 -7.87 -11.77
N GLY A 317 -7.15 -8.26 -11.57
CA GLY A 317 -6.75 -9.18 -10.51
C GLY A 317 -7.14 -8.68 -9.11
N PRO A 318 -6.71 -7.47 -8.71
CA PRO A 318 -7.11 -6.88 -7.43
C PRO A 318 -8.64 -6.69 -7.33
N TRP A 319 -9.30 -6.26 -8.40
CA TRP A 319 -10.76 -6.10 -8.41
C TRP A 319 -11.46 -7.43 -8.11
N LEU A 320 -11.05 -8.54 -8.75
CA LEU A 320 -11.60 -9.87 -8.47
C LEU A 320 -11.33 -10.33 -7.03
N ALA A 321 -10.17 -9.99 -6.47
CA ALA A 321 -9.80 -10.38 -5.12
C ALA A 321 -10.66 -9.71 -4.03
N VAL A 322 -11.27 -8.55 -4.32
CA VAL A 322 -12.13 -7.81 -3.36
C VAL A 322 -13.61 -8.03 -3.64
N GLU A 323 -14.03 -7.89 -4.89
CA GLU A 323 -15.45 -7.85 -5.23
C GLU A 323 -16.07 -9.24 -5.25
N ILE A 324 -15.33 -10.28 -5.69
CA ILE A 324 -15.90 -11.62 -5.77
C ILE A 324 -16.24 -12.19 -4.38
N PRO A 325 -15.37 -12.09 -3.35
CA PRO A 325 -15.75 -12.46 -1.99
C PRO A 325 -17.01 -11.76 -1.46
N ASP A 326 -17.14 -10.45 -1.65
CA ASP A 326 -18.35 -9.70 -1.25
C ASP A 326 -19.60 -10.22 -1.98
N LEU A 327 -19.50 -10.41 -3.28
CA LEU A 327 -20.61 -10.90 -4.10
C LEU A 327 -21.02 -12.34 -3.74
N ILE A 328 -20.07 -13.19 -3.36
CA ILE A 328 -20.35 -14.53 -2.84
C ILE A 328 -21.02 -14.45 -1.48
N ALA A 329 -20.50 -13.62 -0.55
CA ALA A 329 -21.06 -13.46 0.78
C ALA A 329 -22.49 -12.91 0.75
N ARG A 330 -22.80 -12.03 -0.21
CA ARG A 330 -24.16 -11.52 -0.47
C ARG A 330 -25.06 -12.49 -1.21
N GLY A 331 -24.55 -13.65 -1.63
CA GLY A 331 -25.30 -14.66 -2.39
C GLY A 331 -25.65 -14.26 -3.81
N VAL A 332 -25.01 -13.20 -4.34
CA VAL A 332 -25.26 -12.68 -5.69
C VAL A 332 -24.51 -13.49 -6.74
N VAL A 333 -23.32 -13.99 -6.39
CA VAL A 333 -22.55 -14.95 -7.17
C VAL A 333 -22.65 -16.31 -6.50
N VAL A 334 -23.22 -17.29 -7.20
CA VAL A 334 -23.36 -18.66 -6.71
C VAL A 334 -22.50 -19.57 -7.56
N HIS A 335 -21.77 -20.49 -6.93
CA HIS A 335 -20.97 -21.48 -7.64
C HIS A 335 -21.86 -22.37 -8.51
N LYS A 336 -21.41 -22.69 -9.73
CA LYS A 336 -22.20 -23.45 -10.72
C LYS A 336 -22.72 -24.79 -10.16
N GLU A 337 -21.97 -25.46 -9.28
CA GLU A 337 -22.39 -26.72 -8.64
C GLU A 337 -23.46 -26.57 -7.55
N LYS A 338 -23.58 -25.40 -6.90
CA LYS A 338 -24.66 -25.13 -5.94
C LYS A 338 -25.94 -24.69 -6.66
N ALA A 339 -25.82 -24.06 -7.84
CA ALA A 339 -26.96 -23.63 -8.64
C ALA A 339 -27.77 -24.80 -9.22
N THR A 340 -27.12 -25.92 -9.55
CA THR A 340 -27.78 -27.15 -10.01
C THR A 340 -28.57 -27.86 -8.91
N ALA A 341 -28.10 -27.84 -7.66
CA ALA A 341 -28.81 -28.47 -6.53
C ALA A 341 -30.14 -27.77 -6.17
N SER A 342 -30.31 -26.48 -6.48
CA SER A 342 -31.56 -25.75 -6.29
C SER A 342 -32.56 -25.87 -7.45
N GLY A 343 -32.16 -26.43 -8.59
CA GLY A 343 -32.97 -26.49 -9.82
C GLY A 343 -33.88 -27.73 -9.97
N ASP A 344 -33.60 -28.81 -9.24
CA ASP A 344 -34.26 -30.11 -9.49
C ASP A 344 -35.50 -30.41 -8.60
N SER A 345 -36.06 -29.42 -7.91
CA SER A 345 -37.25 -29.61 -7.05
C SER A 345 -38.59 -29.21 -7.66
N VAL A 346 -38.66 -28.91 -8.97
CA VAL A 346 -39.94 -28.64 -9.65
C VAL A 346 -40.01 -29.32 -11.02
N SER A 347 -40.13 -30.66 -11.04
CA SER A 347 -41.00 -31.35 -12.01
C SER A 347 -41.22 -32.82 -11.63
N SER A 348 -42.20 -33.07 -10.75
CA SER A 348 -42.99 -34.31 -10.77
C SER A 348 -44.05 -34.23 -9.68
N THR A 349 -45.21 -33.68 -10.02
CA THR A 349 -46.47 -34.21 -9.47
C THR A 349 -47.55 -34.05 -10.53
N LYS A 350 -48.34 -35.12 -10.63
CA LYS A 350 -49.34 -35.47 -11.64
C LYS A 350 -50.40 -34.41 -11.92
#